data_AF-A0A178F854-F1
#
_entry.id   AF-A0A178F854-F1
#
_cell.length_a   1.000
_cell.length_b   1.000
_cell.length_c   1.000
_cell.angle_alpha   90.00
_cell.angle_beta   90.00
_cell.angle_gamma   90.00
#
_symmetry.space_group_name_H-M   'P 1'
#
loop_
_entity.id
_entity.type
_entity.pdbx_description
1 polymer ?
#
loop_
_entity_poly.entity_id
_entity_poly.type
_entity_poly.pdbx_seq_one_letter_code
_entity_poly.pdbx_strand_id
1 'polypeptide(L)'
;MDSQQPPAETTSLPRIFLLSLESEAFFDEMYKDLIDSLLSKAKVQRATKLDPALRYLSEYTPDAIFATDAALLKTKYATVLEKVISEIVQLESSTSQECSA
;
A
#
# COMPACT_ATOMS: atom_id res chain seq x y z
N MET A 1 26.96 4.39 36.42
CA MET A 1 25.57 3.93 36.22
C MET A 1 25.13 4.53 34.91
N ASP A 2 25.51 3.88 33.82
CA ASP A 2 25.19 4.33 32.46
C ASP A 2 23.76 3.90 32.13
N SER A 3 22.83 4.84 32.25
CA SER A 3 21.46 4.68 31.80
C SER A 3 21.45 4.80 30.28
N GLN A 4 21.55 3.67 29.58
CA GLN A 4 21.35 3.62 28.14
C GLN A 4 19.85 3.74 27.86
N GLN A 5 19.42 4.92 27.39
CA GLN A 5 18.09 5.15 26.85
C GLN A 5 17.96 4.39 25.51
N PRO A 6 16.88 3.61 25.28
CA PRO A 6 16.70 2.92 24.02
C PRO A 6 16.56 3.94 22.87
N PRO A 7 17.05 3.60 21.67
CA PRO A 7 17.03 4.52 20.53
C PRO A 7 15.57 4.84 20.19
N ALA A 8 15.28 6.13 19.97
CA ALA A 8 13.97 6.58 19.54
C ALA A 8 13.67 5.98 18.15
N GLU A 9 12.84 4.93 18.11
CA GLU A 9 12.22 4.47 16.88
C GLU A 9 11.42 5.62 16.30
N THR A 10 11.89 6.19 15.20
CA THR A 10 11.13 7.17 14.43
C THR A 10 10.01 6.41 13.72
N THR A 11 8.91 6.19 14.43
CA THR A 11 7.74 5.45 13.94
C THR A 11 7.02 6.25 12.85
N SER A 12 7.57 6.24 11.64
CA SER A 12 6.88 6.79 10.48
C SER A 12 5.62 5.97 10.23
N LEU A 13 4.46 6.64 10.16
CA LEU A 13 3.20 5.97 9.85
C LEU A 13 3.31 5.19 8.52
N PRO A 14 2.81 3.94 8.46
CA PRO A 14 2.85 3.13 7.26
C PRO A 14 2.03 3.78 6.14
N ARG A 15 2.48 3.62 4.90
CA ARG A 15 1.81 4.07 3.68
C ARG A 15 1.00 2.91 3.12
N ILE A 16 -0.31 3.05 3.15
CA ILE A 16 -1.24 2.04 2.65
C ILE A 16 -1.84 2.53 1.35
N PHE A 17 -1.80 1.70 0.32
CA PHE A 17 -2.37 2.01 -0.98
C PHE A 17 -3.62 1.15 -1.26
N LEU A 18 -4.76 1.82 -1.46
CA LEU A 18 -6.05 1.20 -1.78
C LEU A 18 -6.30 1.26 -3.29
N LEU A 19 -6.48 0.09 -3.90
CA LEU A 19 -6.86 -0.08 -5.30
C LEU A 19 -8.37 -0.33 -5.38
N SER A 20 -9.11 0.70 -5.76
CA SER A 20 -10.57 0.68 -5.93
C SER A 20 -10.97 1.11 -7.36
N LEU A 21 -10.42 0.41 -8.36
CA LEU A 21 -10.41 0.81 -9.78
C LEU A 21 -11.79 0.79 -10.44
N GLU A 22 -12.78 0.12 -9.84
CA GLU A 22 -14.19 0.21 -10.20
C GLU A 22 -15.04 0.28 -8.92
N SER A 23 -14.81 1.31 -8.10
CA SER A 23 -15.58 1.47 -6.88
C SER A 23 -17.05 1.75 -7.19
N GLU A 24 -17.93 0.92 -6.64
CA GLU A 24 -19.37 1.16 -6.63
C GLU A 24 -19.75 2.27 -5.64
N ALA A 25 -20.90 2.90 -5.85
CA ALA A 25 -21.35 4.02 -5.01
C ALA A 25 -21.52 3.64 -3.51
N PHE A 26 -21.84 2.39 -3.22
CA PHE A 26 -21.99 1.87 -1.86
C PHE A 26 -20.67 1.46 -1.19
N PHE A 27 -19.55 1.50 -1.92
CA PHE A 27 -18.26 1.03 -1.42
C PHE A 27 -17.82 1.79 -0.17
N ASP A 28 -17.93 3.11 -0.19
CA ASP A 28 -17.46 3.98 0.90
C ASP A 28 -18.27 3.77 2.18
N GLU A 29 -19.56 3.44 2.04
CA GLU A 29 -20.42 3.09 3.16
C GLU A 29 -20.07 1.70 3.71
N MET A 30 -19.94 0.70 2.82
CA MET A 30 -19.67 -0.69 3.20
C MET A 30 -18.30 -0.87 3.88
N TYR A 31 -17.28 -0.13 3.45
CA TYR A 31 -15.93 -0.18 4.01
C TYR A 31 -15.60 0.99 4.95
N LYS A 32 -16.59 1.77 5.36
CA LYS A 32 -16.38 2.98 6.17
C LYS A 32 -15.50 2.71 7.40
N ASP A 33 -15.89 1.73 8.22
CA ASP A 33 -15.20 1.43 9.48
C ASP A 33 -13.76 0.95 9.24
N LEU A 34 -13.54 0.22 8.15
CA LEU A 34 -12.20 -0.22 7.75
C LEU A 34 -11.34 0.98 7.33
N ILE A 35 -11.86 1.83 6.44
CA ILE A 35 -11.13 3.00 5.95
C ILE A 35 -10.83 3.97 7.09
N ASP A 36 -11.79 4.24 7.97
CA ASP A 36 -11.61 5.10 9.14
C ASP A 36 -10.54 4.52 10.09
N SER A 37 -10.55 3.21 10.30
CA SER A 37 -9.53 2.52 11.10
C SER A 37 -8.13 2.62 10.48
N LEU A 38 -8.01 2.48 9.16
CA LEU A 38 -6.75 2.65 8.44
C LEU A 38 -6.24 4.10 8.52
N LEU A 39 -7.10 5.07 8.27
CA LEU A 39 -6.76 6.50 8.34
C LEU A 39 -6.29 6.92 9.74
N SER A 40 -6.78 6.29 10.80
CA SER A 40 -6.35 6.57 12.17
C SER A 40 -4.90 6.11 12.49
N LYS A 41 -4.33 5.22 11.67
CA LYS A 41 -3.05 4.54 11.96
C LYS A 41 -2.04 4.60 10.81
N ALA A 42 -2.43 5.09 9.64
CA ALA A 42 -1.63 5.00 8.42
C ALA A 42 -1.87 6.20 7.49
N LYS A 43 -0.91 6.45 6.61
CA LYS A 43 -1.07 7.34 5.46
C LYS A 43 -1.74 6.56 4.35
N VAL A 44 -3.04 6.75 4.18
CA VAL A 44 -3.83 6.02 3.19
C VAL A 44 -3.94 6.84 1.90
N GLN A 45 -3.53 6.25 0.78
CA GLN A 45 -3.81 6.78 -0.55
C GLN A 45 -4.72 5.80 -1.29
N ARG A 46 -5.73 6.32 -1.98
CA ARG A 46 -6.63 5.52 -2.81
C ARG A 46 -6.55 5.93 -4.27
N ALA A 47 -6.60 4.95 -5.17
CA ALA A 47 -6.74 5.15 -6.60
C ALA A 47 -8.02 4.49 -7.12
N THR A 48 -8.82 5.26 -7.86
CA THR A 48 -10.08 4.81 -8.47
C THR A 48 -10.03 4.70 -9.99
N LYS A 49 -8.87 4.98 -10.57
CA LYS A 49 -8.63 4.99 -12.02
C LYS A 49 -7.25 4.41 -12.32
N LEU A 50 -7.07 3.98 -13.57
CA LEU A 50 -5.85 3.36 -14.06
C LEU A 50 -4.63 4.28 -13.94
N ASP A 51 -4.65 5.46 -14.57
CA ASP A 51 -3.47 6.33 -14.64
C ASP A 51 -3.00 6.81 -13.25
N PRO A 52 -3.88 7.25 -12.33
CA PRO A 52 -3.46 7.60 -10.97
C PRO A 52 -2.86 6.42 -10.22
N ALA A 53 -3.33 5.18 -10.46
CA ALA A 53 -2.79 4.00 -9.81
C ALA A 53 -1.36 3.70 -10.29
N LEU A 54 -1.15 3.70 -11.60
CA LEU A 54 0.19 3.49 -12.18
C LEU A 54 1.17 4.58 -11.77
N ARG A 55 0.73 5.84 -11.77
CA ARG A 55 1.55 6.97 -11.33
C ARG A 55 1.99 6.79 -9.88
N TYR A 56 1.05 6.47 -8.98
CA TYR A 56 1.36 6.27 -7.58
C TYR A 56 2.37 5.13 -7.37
N LEU A 57 2.15 3.97 -8.00
CA LEU A 57 3.05 2.81 -7.93
C LEU A 57 4.43 3.06 -8.58
N SER A 58 4.59 4.13 -9.36
CA SER A 58 5.87 4.51 -9.95
C SER A 58 6.63 5.54 -9.11
N GLU A 59 5.90 6.36 -8.34
CA GLU A 59 6.47 7.44 -7.51
C GLU A 59 6.72 7.01 -6.05
N TYR A 60 5.96 6.03 -5.56
CA TYR A 60 5.96 5.62 -4.16
C TYR A 60 6.01 4.10 -4.02
N THR A 61 6.72 3.63 -3.01
CA THR A 61 6.69 2.24 -2.54
C THR A 61 5.81 2.17 -1.30
N PRO A 62 4.55 1.69 -1.40
CA PRO A 62 3.68 1.53 -0.24
C PRO A 62 4.11 0.33 0.61
N ASP A 63 3.91 0.42 1.92
CA ASP A 63 4.16 -0.68 2.86
C ASP A 63 3.12 -1.80 2.73
N ALA A 64 1.91 -1.45 2.27
CA ALA A 64 0.85 -2.42 1.99
C ALA A 64 -0.07 -1.95 0.85
N ILE A 65 -0.56 -2.92 0.06
CA ILE A 65 -1.52 -2.68 -1.02
C ILE A 65 -2.78 -3.49 -0.73
N PHE A 66 -3.93 -2.81 -0.72
CA PHE A 66 -5.25 -3.41 -0.56
C PHE A 66 -6.00 -3.36 -1.88
N ALA A 67 -6.20 -4.53 -2.50
CA ALA A 67 -7.11 -4.70 -3.62
C ALA A 67 -8.55 -4.78 -3.10
N THR A 68 -9.35 -3.76 -3.35
CA THR A 68 -10.69 -3.67 -2.74
C THR A 68 -11.83 -4.07 -3.68
N ASP A 69 -11.53 -4.28 -4.96
CA ASP A 69 -12.49 -4.77 -5.94
C ASP A 69 -11.83 -5.77 -6.90
N ALA A 70 -12.66 -6.51 -7.63
CA ALA A 70 -12.21 -7.51 -8.59
C ALA A 70 -11.71 -6.89 -9.91
N ALA A 71 -11.67 -5.57 -10.04
CA ALA A 71 -11.33 -4.93 -11.30
C ALA A 71 -9.87 -5.22 -11.70
N LEU A 72 -8.97 -5.46 -10.74
CA LEU A 72 -7.59 -5.89 -11.02
C LEU A 72 -7.49 -7.15 -11.87
N LEU A 73 -8.54 -8.00 -11.89
CA LEU A 73 -8.58 -9.20 -12.72
C LEU A 73 -9.04 -8.93 -14.15
N LYS A 74 -9.51 -7.71 -14.46
CA LYS A 74 -9.96 -7.32 -15.80
C LYS A 74 -8.76 -6.92 -16.65
N THR A 75 -8.76 -7.33 -17.92
CA THR A 75 -7.68 -7.07 -18.89
C THR A 75 -7.31 -5.59 -18.98
N LYS A 76 -8.29 -4.69 -18.86
CA LYS A 76 -8.04 -3.23 -18.88
C LYS A 76 -7.13 -2.73 -17.77
N TYR A 77 -6.97 -3.47 -16.67
CA TYR A 77 -6.10 -3.12 -15.54
C TYR A 77 -4.90 -4.07 -15.40
N ALA A 78 -4.60 -4.90 -16.41
CA ALA A 78 -3.49 -5.85 -16.38
C ALA A 78 -2.14 -5.19 -16.06
N THR A 79 -1.90 -4.00 -16.60
CA THR A 79 -0.68 -3.22 -16.32
C THR A 79 -0.54 -2.80 -14.86
N VAL A 80 -1.66 -2.53 -14.17
CA VAL A 80 -1.66 -2.24 -12.73
C VAL A 80 -1.32 -3.51 -11.96
N LEU A 81 -1.91 -4.64 -12.31
CA LEU A 81 -1.63 -5.92 -11.66
C LEU A 81 -0.16 -6.34 -11.83
N GLU A 82 0.39 -6.25 -13.03
CA GLU A 82 1.81 -6.52 -13.30
C GLU A 82 2.73 -5.64 -12.44
N LYS A 83 2.40 -4.34 -12.33
CA LYS A 83 3.16 -3.41 -11.50
C LYS A 83 3.08 -3.76 -10.02
N VAL A 84 1.90 -4.09 -9.50
CA VAL A 84 1.70 -4.54 -8.11
C VAL A 84 2.52 -5.79 -7.81
N ILE A 85 2.51 -6.78 -8.71
CA ILE A 85 3.33 -8.00 -8.56
C ILE A 85 4.81 -7.65 -8.53
N SER A 86 5.26 -6.73 -9.40
CA SER A 86 6.65 -6.26 -9.39
C SER A 86 7.06 -5.62 -8.07
N GLU A 87 6.19 -4.80 -7.45
CA GLU A 87 6.49 -4.19 -6.14
C GLU A 87 6.64 -5.25 -5.04
N ILE A 88 5.76 -6.26 -5.02
CA ILE A 88 5.80 -7.33 -4.01
C ILE A 88 7.07 -8.18 -4.14
N VAL A 89 7.48 -8.49 -5.37
CA VAL A 89 8.70 -9.28 -5.63
C VAL A 89 9.98 -8.53 -5.21
N GLN A 90 9.98 -7.19 -5.30
CA GLN A 90 11.14 -6.39 -4.85
C GLN A 90 11.25 -6.27 -3.33
N LEU A 91 10.13 -6.29 -2.60
CA LEU A 91 10.12 -6.28 -1.14
C LEU A 91 10.82 -7.53 -0.56
N GLU A 92 10.67 -8.70 -1.17
CA GLU A 92 11.35 -9.93 -0.75
C GLU A 92 12.88 -9.89 -0.98
N SER A 93 13.35 -9.09 -1.95
CA SER A 93 14.78 -9.00 -2.27
C SER A 93 15.56 -8.08 -1.31
N SER A 94 14.90 -7.10 -0.70
CA SER A 94 15.55 -6.16 0.22
C SER A 94 15.78 -6.77 1.61
N THR A 95 14.93 -7.70 2.04
CA THR A 95 15.04 -8.38 3.35
C THR A 95 16.23 -9.34 3.43
N SER A 96 16.78 -9.80 2.30
CA SER A 96 17.91 -10.75 2.29
C SER A 96 19.30 -10.09 2.31
N GLN A 97 19.42 -8.77 2.10
CA GLN A 97 20.73 -8.10 2.13
C GLN A 97 21.17 -7.59 3.51
N GLU A 98 20.30 -7.58 4.51
CA GLU A 98 20.65 -7.12 5.86
C GLU A 98 21.21 -8.22 6.79
N CYS A 99 21.27 -9.49 6.35
CA CYS A 99 21.77 -10.59 7.19
C CYS A 99 23.27 -10.90 7.04
N SER A 100 24.06 -10.01 6.44
CA SER A 100 25.52 -10.19 6.32
C SER A 100 26.28 -8.93 6.75
N ALA A 101 26.42 -8.76 8.06
CA ALA A 101 27.44 -7.93 8.71
C ALA A 101 27.74 -8.46 10.11
#